data_AF-A0A6J6VLN2-F1
#
_entry.id   AF-A0A6J6VLN2-F1
#
_cell.length_a   1.000
_cell.length_b   1.000
_cell.length_c   1.000
_cell.angle_alpha   90.00
_cell.angle_beta   90.00
_cell.angle_gamma   90.00
#
_symmetry.space_group_name_H-M   'P 1'
#
loop_
_entity.id
_entity.type
_entity.pdbx_description
1 polymer ?
#
loop_
_entity_poly.entity_id
_entity_poly.type
_entity_poly.pdbx_seq_one_letter_code
_entity_poly.pdbx_strand_id
1 'polypeptide(L)'
;MPNTPALVGEGVSAICGSAQCTEADLAWAESLLNAVGIVVRVDEAHMDVVTAVAGSGPGYLFLIAESLLDAACAEGLPDGIADVLVRQLFKGAGILLAESTESPATLRERVTSPNGTTAAGLGVLETSGIRETMHNVVKAAAARSVEMGK
;
A
#
# COMPACT_ATOMS: atom_id res chain seq x y z
N MET A 1 12.13 9.38 0.07
CA MET A 1 11.39 8.46 0.96
C MET A 1 11.14 7.14 0.24
N PRO A 2 11.98 6.11 0.43
CA PRO A 2 11.76 4.76 -0.10
C PRO A 2 10.81 3.95 0.79
N ASN A 3 10.55 2.69 0.44
CA ASN A 3 9.89 1.73 1.32
C ASN A 3 10.49 0.32 1.23
N THR A 4 10.11 -0.55 2.15
CA THR A 4 10.72 -1.89 2.32
C THR A 4 10.57 -2.85 1.13
N PRO A 5 9.50 -2.80 0.29
CA PRO A 5 9.42 -3.57 -0.96
C PRO A 5 10.59 -3.38 -1.94
N ALA A 6 11.42 -2.35 -1.76
CA ALA A 6 12.68 -2.21 -2.49
C ALA A 6 13.60 -3.44 -2.37
N LEU A 7 13.50 -4.22 -1.29
CA LEU A 7 14.27 -5.46 -1.09
C LEU A 7 13.96 -6.54 -2.14
N VAL A 8 12.81 -6.46 -2.80
CA VAL A 8 12.38 -7.39 -3.84
C VAL A 8 12.22 -6.70 -5.21
N GLY A 9 12.73 -5.48 -5.35
CA GLY A 9 12.65 -4.70 -6.59
C GLY A 9 11.30 -4.05 -6.85
N GLU A 10 10.37 -4.10 -5.89
CA GLU A 10 9.00 -3.57 -6.02
C GLU A 10 8.79 -2.34 -5.12
N GLY A 11 9.86 -1.58 -4.90
CA GLY A 11 9.83 -0.38 -4.07
C GLY A 11 9.06 0.77 -4.72
N VAL A 12 8.61 1.71 -3.90
CA VAL A 12 8.29 3.06 -4.34
C VAL A 12 9.11 4.06 -3.55
N SER A 13 9.73 4.98 -4.26
CA SER A 13 10.47 6.09 -3.67
C SER A 13 9.87 7.42 -4.12
N ALA A 14 9.57 8.31 -3.17
CA ALA A 14 9.34 9.71 -3.52
C ALA A 14 10.58 10.55 -3.30
N ILE A 15 10.82 11.49 -4.21
CA ILE A 15 11.90 12.46 -4.12
C ILE A 15 11.36 13.88 -4.29
N CYS A 16 12.01 14.82 -3.62
CA CYS A 16 11.82 16.25 -3.79
C CYS A 16 13.21 16.91 -3.78
N GLY A 17 13.39 17.97 -4.57
CA GLY A 17 14.63 18.75 -4.62
C GLY A 17 14.47 20.06 -3.88
N SER A 18 15.56 20.55 -3.28
CA SER A 18 15.59 21.93 -2.76
C SER A 18 15.77 22.93 -3.90
N ALA A 19 15.65 24.22 -3.62
CA ALA A 19 15.92 25.29 -4.59
C ALA A 19 17.36 25.30 -5.15
N GLN A 20 18.28 24.54 -4.54
CA GLN A 20 19.67 24.39 -4.99
C GLN A 20 19.88 23.16 -5.89
N CYS A 21 18.90 22.24 -5.94
CA CYS A 21 18.99 21.05 -6.77
C CYS A 21 18.70 21.40 -8.22
N THR A 22 19.55 20.91 -9.11
CA THR A 22 19.32 20.98 -10.55
C THR A 22 18.46 19.80 -11.01
N GLU A 23 17.88 19.91 -12.21
CA GLU A 23 17.21 18.78 -12.85
C GLU A 23 18.12 17.56 -13.05
N ALA A 24 19.42 17.80 -13.26
CA ALA A 24 20.39 16.72 -13.40
C ALA A 24 20.58 15.96 -12.08
N ASP A 25 20.57 16.65 -10.94
CA ASP A 25 20.68 16.02 -9.62
C ASP A 25 19.45 15.14 -9.33
N LEU A 26 18.24 15.65 -9.63
CA LEU A 26 17.01 14.89 -9.48
C LEU A 26 16.96 13.68 -10.41
N ALA A 27 17.36 13.84 -11.68
CA ALA A 27 17.41 12.74 -12.65
C ALA A 27 18.42 11.66 -12.23
N TRP A 28 19.56 12.06 -11.66
CA TRP A 28 20.54 11.11 -11.14
C TRP A 28 20.01 10.32 -9.93
N ALA A 29 19.40 11.01 -8.95
CA ALA A 29 18.79 10.36 -7.79
C ALA A 29 17.65 9.41 -8.21
N GLU A 30 16.83 9.83 -9.17
CA GLU A 30 15.77 9.03 -9.76
C GLU A 30 16.33 7.78 -10.45
N SER A 31 17.38 7.91 -11.26
CA SER A 31 18.04 6.76 -11.89
C SER A 31 18.58 5.75 -10.88
N LEU A 32 19.09 6.21 -9.74
CA LEU A 32 19.60 5.32 -8.70
C LEU A 32 18.47 4.55 -8.01
N LEU A 33 17.40 5.25 -7.65
CA LEU A 33 16.28 4.68 -6.91
C LEU A 33 15.37 3.80 -7.78
N ASN A 34 15.31 4.07 -9.09
CA ASN A 34 14.62 3.21 -10.06
C ASN A 34 15.25 1.81 -10.20
N ALA A 35 16.46 1.59 -9.67
CA ALA A 35 17.08 0.26 -9.67
C ALA A 35 16.35 -0.76 -8.78
N VAL A 36 15.51 -0.30 -7.84
CA VAL A 36 14.82 -1.14 -6.85
C VAL A 36 13.30 -0.90 -6.79
N GLY A 37 12.74 -0.28 -7.83
CA GLY A 37 11.32 0.02 -7.90
C GLY A 37 11.03 1.25 -8.75
N ILE A 38 9.96 1.97 -8.41
CA ILE A 38 9.57 3.21 -9.10
C ILE A 38 9.89 4.45 -8.28
N VAL A 39 10.10 5.55 -8.98
CA VAL A 39 10.30 6.86 -8.37
C VAL A 39 9.19 7.82 -8.78
N VAL A 40 8.72 8.61 -7.81
CA VAL A 40 7.82 9.74 -8.06
C VAL A 40 8.46 11.03 -7.56
N ARG A 41 8.36 12.09 -8.36
CA ARG A 41 8.76 13.44 -7.94
C ARG A 41 7.55 14.13 -7.31
N VAL A 42 7.74 14.71 -6.14
CA VAL A 42 6.68 15.43 -5.41
C VAL A 42 7.23 16.74 -4.84
N ASP A 43 6.36 17.69 -4.56
CA ASP A 43 6.76 18.86 -3.75
C ASP A 43 7.04 18.41 -2.31
N GLU A 44 7.97 19.10 -1.65
CA GLU A 44 8.36 18.82 -0.26
C GLU A 44 7.15 18.83 0.69
N ALA A 45 6.16 19.69 0.45
CA ALA A 45 4.92 19.77 1.23
C ALA A 45 4.08 18.48 1.22
N HIS A 46 4.31 17.57 0.26
CA HIS A 46 3.63 16.27 0.19
C HIS A 46 4.41 15.14 0.89
N MET A 47 5.65 15.38 1.33
CA MET A 47 6.53 14.30 1.82
C MET A 47 6.01 13.61 3.07
N ASP A 48 5.31 14.30 3.97
CA ASP A 48 4.69 13.68 5.14
C ASP A 48 3.54 12.73 4.75
N VAL A 49 2.73 13.12 3.76
CA VAL A 49 1.65 12.27 3.24
C VAL A 49 2.24 11.09 2.48
N VAL A 50 3.31 11.29 1.71
CA VAL A 50 4.00 10.18 1.05
C VAL A 50 4.59 9.22 2.07
N THR A 51 5.21 9.71 3.14
CA THR A 51 5.70 8.87 4.23
C THR A 51 4.56 8.05 4.84
N ALA A 52 3.42 8.68 5.11
CA ALA A 52 2.24 8.02 5.65
C ALA A 52 1.68 6.91 4.75
N VAL A 53 1.76 7.07 3.42
CA VAL A 53 1.21 6.11 2.44
C VAL A 53 2.26 5.10 1.98
N ALA A 54 3.36 5.54 1.40
CA ALA A 54 4.36 4.69 0.78
C ALA A 54 5.32 4.10 1.83
N GLY A 55 5.79 4.92 2.77
CA GLY A 55 6.75 4.53 3.80
C GLY A 55 6.14 3.56 4.80
N SER A 56 5.01 3.96 5.39
CA SER A 56 4.30 3.17 6.40
C SER A 56 3.33 2.13 5.82
N GLY A 57 2.94 2.28 4.55
CA GLY A 57 1.98 1.43 3.84
C GLY A 57 2.21 -0.08 3.97
N PRO A 58 3.45 -0.59 3.80
CA PRO A 58 3.73 -2.01 3.99
C PRO A 58 3.29 -2.54 5.36
N GLY A 59 3.45 -1.74 6.43
CA GLY A 59 2.99 -2.12 7.76
C GLY A 59 1.47 -2.32 7.84
N TYR A 60 0.70 -1.46 7.16
CA TYR A 60 -0.76 -1.60 7.12
C TYR A 60 -1.18 -2.87 6.36
N LEU A 61 -0.53 -3.13 5.22
CA LEU A 61 -0.81 -4.32 4.41
C LEU A 61 -0.45 -5.61 5.15
N PHE A 62 0.66 -5.61 5.90
CA PHE A 62 1.06 -6.76 6.72
C PHE A 62 0.08 -7.01 7.86
N LEU A 63 -0.43 -5.97 8.52
CA LEU A 63 -1.47 -6.13 9.54
C LEU A 63 -2.78 -6.68 8.96
N ILE A 64 -3.18 -6.26 7.75
CA ILE A 64 -4.36 -6.82 7.08
C ILE A 64 -4.13 -8.29 6.70
N ALA A 65 -2.93 -8.64 6.22
CA ALA A 65 -2.58 -10.02 5.90
C ALA A 65 -2.59 -10.92 7.15
N GLU A 66 -2.00 -10.44 8.26
CA GLU A 66 -2.03 -11.10 9.56
C GLU A 66 -3.47 -11.32 10.04
N SER A 67 -4.30 -10.28 10.01
CA SER A 67 -5.71 -10.36 10.42
C SER A 67 -6.52 -11.35 9.57
N LEU A 68 -6.23 -11.42 8.25
CA LEU A 68 -6.91 -12.34 7.35
C LEU A 68 -6.47 -13.79 7.58
N LEU A 69 -5.20 -14.01 7.89
CA LEU A 69 -4.66 -15.32 8.26
C LEU A 69 -5.34 -15.82 9.55
N ASP A 70 -5.39 -14.99 10.58
CA ASP A 70 -6.04 -15.34 11.85
C ASP A 70 -7.52 -15.69 11.65
N ALA A 71 -8.24 -14.89 10.86
CA ALA A 71 -9.64 -15.17 10.52
C ALA A 71 -9.82 -16.47 9.73
N ALA A 72 -8.94 -16.75 8.77
CA ALA A 72 -8.97 -17.99 8.00
C ALA A 72 -8.77 -19.23 8.89
N CYS A 73 -7.82 -19.16 9.84
CA CYS A 73 -7.61 -20.23 10.82
C CYS A 73 -8.80 -20.40 11.77
N ALA A 74 -9.42 -19.29 12.20
CA ALA A 74 -10.61 -19.34 13.04
C ALA A 74 -11.81 -20.04 12.36
N GLU A 75 -11.91 -19.93 11.03
CA GLU A 75 -12.90 -20.64 10.20
C GLU A 75 -12.49 -22.10 9.88
N GLY A 76 -11.39 -22.58 10.47
CA GLY A 76 -10.99 -23.99 10.44
C GLY A 76 -9.95 -24.35 9.38
N LEU A 77 -9.33 -23.37 8.71
CA LEU A 77 -8.18 -23.68 7.83
C LEU A 77 -6.94 -24.03 8.66
N PRO A 78 -6.17 -25.07 8.29
CA PRO A 78 -4.87 -25.32 8.89
C PRO A 78 -3.92 -24.15 8.62
N ASP A 79 -3.13 -23.75 9.63
CA ASP A 79 -2.22 -22.60 9.56
C ASP A 79 -1.33 -22.59 8.31
N GLY A 80 -0.75 -23.74 7.96
CA GLY A 80 0.11 -23.84 6.78
C GLY A 80 -0.62 -23.60 5.46
N ILE A 81 -1.91 -23.91 5.38
CA ILE A 81 -2.75 -23.64 4.20
C ILE A 81 -3.19 -22.18 4.20
N ALA A 82 -3.58 -21.63 5.35
CA ALA A 82 -3.95 -20.23 5.48
C ALA A 82 -2.80 -19.29 5.08
N ASP A 83 -1.57 -19.56 5.55
CA ASP A 83 -0.38 -18.78 5.20
C ASP A 83 -0.12 -18.77 3.68
N VAL A 84 -0.16 -19.94 3.03
CA VAL A 84 0.04 -20.05 1.58
C VAL A 84 -1.03 -19.27 0.81
N LEU A 85 -2.30 -19.40 1.21
CA LEU A 85 -3.42 -18.71 0.56
C LEU A 85 -3.29 -17.19 0.69
N VAL A 86 -3.05 -16.68 1.89
CA VAL A 86 -2.97 -15.23 2.15
C VAL A 86 -1.78 -14.62 1.42
N ARG A 87 -0.59 -15.24 1.50
CA ARG A 87 0.60 -14.74 0.78
C ARG A 87 0.38 -14.66 -0.73
N GLN A 88 -0.16 -15.72 -1.32
CA GLN A 88 -0.38 -15.77 -2.76
C GLN A 88 -1.49 -14.80 -3.19
N LEU A 89 -2.53 -14.62 -2.36
CA LEU A 89 -3.59 -13.64 -2.58
C LEU A 89 -3.02 -12.22 -2.63
N PHE A 90 -2.24 -11.81 -1.63
CA PHE A 90 -1.66 -10.47 -1.57
C PHE A 90 -0.72 -10.20 -2.75
N LYS A 91 0.13 -11.18 -3.09
CA LYS A 91 1.00 -11.09 -4.27
C LYS A 91 0.18 -10.93 -5.56
N GLY A 92 -0.78 -11.82 -5.79
CA GLY A 92 -1.58 -11.82 -7.02
C GLY A 92 -2.45 -10.57 -7.17
N ALA A 93 -3.12 -10.15 -6.10
CA ALA A 93 -3.95 -8.95 -6.10
C ALA A 93 -3.10 -7.67 -6.27
N GLY A 94 -1.92 -7.63 -5.65
CA GLY A 94 -0.95 -6.53 -5.82
C GLY A 94 -0.46 -6.41 -7.26
N ILE A 95 -0.06 -7.52 -7.88
CA ILE A 95 0.34 -7.56 -9.30
C ILE A 95 -0.81 -7.10 -10.19
N LEU A 96 -2.02 -7.64 -9.99
CA LEU A 96 -3.19 -7.27 -10.79
C LEU A 96 -3.50 -5.78 -10.67
N LEU A 97 -3.38 -5.21 -9.46
CA LEU A 97 -3.55 -3.78 -9.25
C LEU A 97 -2.46 -2.96 -9.95
N ALA A 98 -1.21 -3.39 -9.88
CA ALA A 98 -0.07 -2.67 -10.44
C ALA A 98 -0.04 -2.68 -11.97
N GLU A 99 -0.45 -3.79 -12.59
CA GLU A 99 -0.42 -3.97 -14.05
C GLU A 99 -1.71 -3.51 -14.75
N SER A 100 -2.79 -3.30 -14.00
CA SER A 100 -4.08 -2.90 -14.58
C SER A 100 -4.13 -1.42 -14.93
N THR A 101 -4.75 -1.11 -16.08
CA THR A 101 -5.13 0.27 -16.43
C THR A 101 -6.45 0.69 -15.77
N GLU A 102 -7.11 -0.22 -15.06
CA GLU A 102 -8.41 0.02 -14.44
C GLU A 102 -8.28 0.55 -13.02
N SER A 103 -9.30 1.29 -12.58
CA SER A 103 -9.32 1.79 -11.21
C SER A 103 -9.45 0.65 -10.18
N PRO A 104 -8.98 0.84 -8.93
CA PRO A 104 -9.22 -0.13 -7.85
C PRO A 104 -10.72 -0.44 -7.64
N ALA A 105 -11.60 0.54 -7.85
CA ALA A 105 -13.05 0.35 -7.75
C ALA A 105 -13.56 -0.63 -8.82
N THR A 106 -13.08 -0.49 -10.06
CA THR A 106 -13.42 -1.38 -11.18
C THR A 106 -12.88 -2.79 -10.96
N LEU A 107 -11.64 -2.94 -10.50
CA LEU A 107 -11.06 -4.26 -10.18
C LEU A 107 -11.88 -4.96 -9.08
N ARG A 108 -12.27 -4.24 -8.03
CA ARG A 108 -13.15 -4.76 -6.97
C ARG A 108 -14.52 -5.17 -7.51
N GLU A 109 -15.15 -4.35 -8.36
CA GLU A 109 -16.45 -4.66 -8.97
C GLU A 109 -16.40 -5.95 -9.80
N ARG A 110 -15.32 -6.16 -10.56
CA ARG A 110 -15.15 -7.36 -11.40
C ARG A 110 -15.11 -8.68 -10.62
N VAL A 111 -14.62 -8.66 -9.38
CA VAL A 111 -14.58 -9.83 -8.50
C VAL A 111 -15.80 -9.93 -7.58
N THR A 112 -16.80 -9.06 -7.76
CA THR A 112 -18.00 -8.97 -6.92
C THR A 112 -19.24 -9.37 -7.71
N SER A 113 -19.59 -10.65 -7.65
CA SER A 113 -20.90 -11.11 -8.15
C SER A 113 -22.03 -10.66 -7.21
N PRO A 114 -23.19 -10.19 -7.72
CA PRO A 114 -24.36 -9.88 -6.87
C PRO A 114 -24.74 -11.07 -5.98
N ASN A 115 -24.97 -10.81 -4.69
CA ASN A 115 -25.27 -11.83 -3.67
C ASN A 115 -24.19 -12.92 -3.48
N GLY A 116 -22.96 -12.71 -3.99
CA GLY A 116 -21.83 -13.63 -3.80
C GLY A 116 -21.09 -13.44 -2.49
N THR A 117 -20.12 -14.32 -2.24
CA THR A 117 -19.28 -14.28 -1.03
C THR A 117 -18.48 -12.98 -0.91
N THR A 118 -17.92 -12.48 -2.02
CA THR A 118 -17.23 -11.18 -2.05
C THR A 118 -18.15 -10.04 -1.65
N ALA A 119 -19.39 -10.02 -2.14
CA ALA A 119 -20.36 -8.98 -1.81
C ALA A 119 -20.70 -8.98 -0.31
N ALA A 120 -20.86 -10.17 0.29
CA ALA A 120 -21.10 -10.31 1.72
C ALA A 120 -19.92 -9.80 2.56
N GLY A 121 -18.68 -10.19 2.21
CA GLY A 121 -17.48 -9.73 2.90
C GLY A 121 -17.24 -8.22 2.78
N LEU A 122 -17.40 -7.66 1.57
CA LEU A 122 -17.30 -6.21 1.34
C LEU A 122 -18.37 -5.44 2.13
N GLY A 123 -19.58 -5.99 2.27
CA GLY A 123 -20.63 -5.39 3.10
C GLY A 123 -20.22 -5.23 4.57
N VAL A 124 -19.52 -6.22 5.13
CA VAL A 124 -18.99 -6.13 6.50
C VAL A 124 -17.88 -5.06 6.59
N LEU A 125 -16.96 -5.03 5.63
CA LEU A 125 -15.88 -4.03 5.62
C LEU A 125 -16.40 -2.59 5.53
N GLU A 126 -17.39 -2.35 4.67
CA GLU A 126 -18.00 -1.02 4.50
C GLU A 126 -18.76 -0.59 5.77
N THR A 127 -19.58 -1.48 6.35
CA THR A 127 -20.31 -1.17 7.59
C THR A 127 -19.40 -1.03 8.82
N SER A 128 -18.22 -1.67 8.81
CA SER A 128 -17.18 -1.49 9.82
C SER A 128 -16.38 -0.21 9.67
N GLY A 129 -16.65 0.61 8.64
CA GLY A 129 -16.06 1.94 8.49
C GLY A 129 -14.66 1.97 7.87
N ILE A 130 -14.27 0.95 7.10
CA ILE A 130 -12.89 0.82 6.56
C ILE A 130 -12.37 2.10 5.87
N ARG A 131 -13.24 2.84 5.18
CA ARG A 131 -12.87 4.08 4.48
C ARG A 131 -12.47 5.19 5.46
N GLU A 132 -13.24 5.36 6.52
CA GLU A 132 -12.94 6.32 7.57
C GLU A 132 -11.68 5.91 8.34
N THR A 133 -11.54 4.61 8.63
CA THR A 133 -10.34 4.06 9.25
C THR A 133 -9.09 4.38 8.42
N MET A 134 -9.11 4.13 7.12
CA MET A 134 -7.94 4.41 6.25
C MET A 134 -7.64 5.91 6.17
N HIS A 135 -8.65 6.78 6.18
CA HIS A 135 -8.44 8.23 6.27
C HIS A 135 -7.70 8.60 7.57
N ASN A 136 -8.16 8.05 8.70
CA ASN A 136 -7.56 8.31 10.01
C ASN A 136 -6.14 7.74 10.13
N VAL A 137 -5.87 6.57 9.53
CA VAL A 137 -4.53 5.96 9.47
C VAL A 137 -3.54 6.90 8.77
N VAL A 138 -3.88 7.36 7.56
CA VAL A 138 -3.01 8.26 6.80
C VAL A 138 -2.82 9.58 7.53
N LYS A 139 -3.89 10.16 8.08
CA LYS A 139 -3.83 11.41 8.84
C LYS A 139 -2.92 11.30 10.07
N ALA A 140 -3.04 10.22 10.84
CA ALA A 140 -2.24 10.00 12.04
C ALA A 140 -0.75 9.82 11.70
N ALA A 141 -0.43 9.02 10.69
CA ALA A 141 0.95 8.79 10.28
C ALA A 141 1.59 10.07 9.70
N ALA A 142 0.85 10.86 8.89
CA ALA A 142 1.34 12.13 8.36
C ALA A 142 1.58 13.16 9.48
N ALA A 143 0.64 13.27 10.45
CA ALA A 143 0.82 14.13 11.61
C ALA A 143 2.07 13.73 12.41
N ARG A 144 2.30 12.44 12.60
CA ARG A 144 3.49 11.94 13.28
C ARG A 144 4.78 12.25 12.53
N SER A 145 4.77 12.15 11.20
CA SER A 145 5.90 12.55 10.34
C SER A 145 6.25 14.03 10.55
N VAL A 146 5.24 14.92 10.55
CA VAL A 146 5.42 16.36 10.82
C VAL A 146 6.01 16.61 12.22
N GLU A 147 5.55 15.89 13.24
CA GLU A 147 6.08 16.01 14.59
C GLU A 147 7.56 15.61 14.69
N MET A 148 7.96 14.57 13.95
CA MET A 148 9.35 14.08 13.93
C MET A 148 10.28 14.98 13.12
N GLY A 149 9.76 15.74 12.16
CA GLY A 149 10.51 16.70 11.35
C GLY A 149 10.77 18.06 12.02
N LYS A 150 10.26 18.27 13.25
CA LYS A 150 10.52 19.46 14.07
C LYS A 150 11.72 19.25 15.00
#